data_AF-A0A7X9EZU4-F1
#
_entry.id   AF-A0A7X9EZU4-F1
#
_cell.length_a   1.000
_cell.length_b   1.000
_cell.length_c   1.000
_cell.angle_alpha   90.00
_cell.angle_beta   90.00
_cell.angle_gamma   90.00
#
_symmetry.space_group_name_H-M   'P 1'
#
loop_
_entity.id
_entity.type
_entity.pdbx_description
1 polymer ?
#
loop_
_entity_poly.entity_id
_entity_poly.type
_entity_poly.pdbx_seq_one_letter_code
_entity_poly.pdbx_strand_id
1 'polypeptide(L)'
;MKNRKSKQFLFMVSGLCFLVALIGLIATSFHGPQAVGIYRFPANFVTGDDSEWITAASQALAPYQVEVRYPEQSWQGETFLIQINFLYDESAVASASESSLALILNTALEMDPVTAKPAKRILLPMQLPHLGSIQWEVTPEDHSLLQGKIWISLMSAQDAETSIPVLVLPVEVEVRSILGLEIRVWRYSWTVLGIVGLFLFVKNWTRTFH
;
A
#
# COMPACT_ATOMS: atom_id res chain seq x y z
N MET A 1 -26.79 51.93 -10.59
CA MET A 1 -25.40 51.38 -10.64
C MET A 1 -25.04 50.38 -9.54
N LYS A 2 -25.55 50.50 -8.30
CA LYS A 2 -25.17 49.63 -7.15
C LYS A 2 -25.43 48.12 -7.39
N ASN A 3 -26.52 47.76 -8.07
CA ASN A 3 -26.91 46.36 -8.32
C ASN A 3 -26.04 45.62 -9.35
N ARG A 4 -25.33 46.32 -10.25
CA ARG A 4 -24.52 45.66 -11.29
C ARG A 4 -23.16 45.21 -10.75
N LYS A 5 -22.54 46.02 -9.88
CA LYS A 5 -21.28 45.68 -9.20
C LYS A 5 -21.42 44.48 -8.26
N SER A 6 -22.54 44.39 -7.53
CA SER A 6 -22.81 43.25 -6.63
C SER A 6 -22.96 41.92 -7.38
N LYS A 7 -23.62 41.90 -8.55
CA LYS A 7 -23.75 40.69 -9.37
C LYS A 7 -22.42 40.20 -9.94
N GLN A 8 -21.58 41.12 -10.42
CA GLN A 8 -20.23 40.80 -10.90
C GLN A 8 -19.34 40.24 -9.78
N PHE A 9 -19.43 40.82 -8.58
CA PHE A 9 -18.71 40.34 -7.41
C PHE A 9 -19.13 38.89 -7.05
N LEU A 10 -20.42 38.61 -6.97
CA LEU A 10 -20.94 37.26 -6.68
C LEU A 10 -20.49 36.23 -7.72
N PHE A 11 -20.45 36.62 -9.00
CA PHE A 11 -19.96 35.76 -10.07
C PHE A 11 -18.48 35.40 -9.88
N MET A 12 -17.62 36.40 -9.62
CA MET A 12 -16.19 36.16 -9.36
C MET A 12 -15.96 35.27 -8.14
N VAL A 13 -16.68 35.52 -7.04
CA VAL A 13 -16.56 34.72 -5.80
C VAL A 13 -16.99 33.27 -6.07
N SER A 14 -18.10 33.04 -6.78
CA SER A 14 -18.55 31.68 -7.10
C SER A 14 -17.56 30.91 -7.97
N GLY A 15 -16.95 31.57 -8.98
CA GLY A 15 -15.92 30.97 -9.81
C GLY A 15 -14.66 30.65 -9.01
N LEU A 16 -14.24 31.53 -8.10
CA LEU A 16 -13.10 31.29 -7.21
C LEU A 16 -13.36 30.12 -6.26
N CYS A 17 -14.54 30.05 -5.64
CA CYS A 17 -14.91 28.93 -4.76
C CYS A 17 -14.87 27.59 -5.51
N PHE A 18 -15.39 27.55 -6.74
CA PHE A 18 -15.32 26.34 -7.58
C PHE A 18 -13.87 25.94 -7.87
N LEU A 19 -13.01 26.91 -8.21
CA LEU A 19 -11.61 26.67 -8.52
C LEU A 19 -10.86 26.14 -7.29
N VAL A 20 -11.07 26.74 -6.10
CA VAL A 20 -10.47 26.26 -4.84
C VAL A 20 -10.94 24.84 -4.52
N ALA A 21 -12.23 24.55 -4.66
CA ALA A 21 -12.76 23.20 -4.46
C ALA A 21 -12.13 22.18 -5.41
N LEU A 22 -11.94 22.54 -6.69
CA LEU A 22 -11.31 21.68 -7.68
C LEU A 22 -9.84 21.40 -7.32
N ILE A 23 -9.08 22.42 -6.93
CA ILE A 23 -7.69 22.24 -6.47
C ILE A 23 -7.66 21.35 -5.23
N GLY A 24 -8.56 21.56 -4.27
CA GLY A 24 -8.68 20.73 -3.07
C GLY A 24 -8.95 19.26 -3.40
N LEU A 25 -9.83 18.99 -4.35
CA LEU A 25 -10.11 17.62 -4.81
C LEU A 25 -8.90 16.97 -5.48
N ILE A 26 -8.19 17.71 -6.34
CA ILE A 26 -6.99 17.18 -7.01
C ILE A 26 -5.91 16.86 -5.96
N ALA A 27 -5.63 17.82 -5.06
CA ALA A 27 -4.61 17.66 -4.04
C ALA A 27 -4.91 16.49 -3.09
N THR A 28 -6.17 16.32 -2.70
CA THR A 28 -6.60 15.21 -1.82
C THR A 28 -6.76 13.87 -2.55
N SER A 29 -6.67 13.82 -3.89
CA SER A 29 -6.72 12.57 -4.66
C SER A 29 -5.34 12.07 -5.09
N PHE A 30 -4.29 12.87 -4.90
CA PHE A 30 -2.94 12.48 -5.23
C PHE A 30 -2.44 11.41 -4.26
N HIS A 31 -2.08 10.25 -4.80
CA HIS A 31 -1.44 9.18 -4.04
C HIS A 31 0.06 9.50 -3.95
N GLY A 32 0.64 9.36 -2.76
CA GLY A 32 2.05 9.65 -2.53
C GLY A 32 3.00 8.78 -3.36
N PRO A 33 4.32 9.07 -3.31
CA PRO A 33 5.32 8.21 -3.91
C PRO A 33 5.24 6.78 -3.35
N GLN A 34 5.67 5.81 -4.16
CA GLN A 34 5.75 4.41 -3.77
C GLN A 34 7.18 4.05 -3.40
N ALA A 35 7.36 3.46 -2.23
CA ALA A 35 8.59 2.80 -1.84
C ALA A 35 8.66 1.44 -2.54
N VAL A 36 9.83 1.15 -3.12
CA VAL A 36 10.16 -0.16 -3.70
C VAL A 36 11.48 -0.62 -3.12
N GLY A 37 11.46 -1.76 -2.44
CA GLY A 37 12.66 -2.39 -1.87
C GLY A 37 12.85 -3.78 -2.44
N ILE A 38 14.09 -4.12 -2.84
CA ILE A 38 14.45 -5.46 -3.31
C ILE A 38 15.39 -6.10 -2.29
N TYR A 39 15.01 -7.27 -1.80
CA TYR A 39 15.71 -8.00 -0.76
C TYR A 39 16.09 -9.39 -1.26
N ARG A 40 17.22 -9.91 -0.78
CA ARG A 40 17.66 -11.28 -1.08
C ARG A 40 17.49 -12.15 0.16
N PHE A 41 17.17 -13.41 -0.05
CA PHE A 41 17.19 -14.38 1.03
C PHE A 41 18.64 -14.55 1.54
N PRO A 42 18.86 -14.63 2.86
CA PRO A 42 20.18 -14.90 3.40
C PRO A 42 20.60 -16.33 3.02
N ALA A 43 21.90 -16.54 2.80
CA ALA A 43 22.44 -17.86 2.46
C ALA A 43 22.18 -18.90 3.56
N ASN A 44 22.18 -18.47 4.82
CA ASN A 44 21.88 -19.30 6.00
C ASN A 44 20.90 -18.53 6.90
N PHE A 45 19.69 -19.04 7.08
CA PHE A 45 18.65 -18.40 7.91
C PHE A 45 18.50 -19.01 9.31
N VAL A 46 19.17 -20.12 9.62
CA VAL A 46 19.10 -20.79 10.93
C VAL A 46 20.49 -21.08 11.48
N THR A 47 20.66 -20.88 12.79
CA THR A 47 21.84 -21.26 13.57
C THR A 47 21.40 -22.25 14.65
N GLY A 48 21.17 -23.51 14.27
CA GLY A 48 20.74 -24.57 15.21
C GLY A 48 19.96 -25.68 14.51
N ASP A 49 20.38 -26.93 14.79
CA ASP A 49 20.01 -28.22 14.19
C ASP A 49 20.01 -28.28 12.64
N ASP A 50 21.06 -28.96 12.15
CA ASP A 50 21.36 -29.27 10.74
C ASP A 50 20.31 -30.22 10.12
N SER A 51 19.05 -29.78 10.01
CA SER A 51 18.09 -30.54 9.21
C SER A 51 18.42 -30.36 7.72
N GLU A 52 18.58 -31.48 7.00
CA GLU A 52 18.82 -31.50 5.54
C GLU A 52 17.77 -30.68 4.78
N TRP A 53 16.57 -30.57 5.33
CA TRP A 53 15.48 -29.73 4.82
C TRP A 53 15.81 -28.23 4.81
N ILE A 54 16.40 -27.69 5.87
CA ILE A 54 16.78 -26.25 5.93
C ILE A 54 17.81 -25.93 4.85
N THR A 55 18.82 -26.81 4.69
CA THR A 55 19.86 -26.67 3.67
C THR A 55 19.28 -26.77 2.26
N ALA A 56 18.36 -27.71 2.02
CA ALA A 56 17.68 -27.81 0.74
C ALA A 56 16.80 -26.58 0.44
N ALA A 57 16.08 -26.07 1.44
CA ALA A 57 15.27 -24.86 1.31
C ALA A 57 16.13 -23.62 1.06
N SER A 58 17.32 -23.51 1.67
CA SER A 58 18.20 -22.36 1.48
C SER A 58 18.80 -22.32 0.09
N GLN A 59 19.23 -23.48 -0.41
CA GLN A 59 19.69 -23.62 -1.80
C GLN A 59 18.59 -23.33 -2.81
N ALA A 60 17.36 -23.78 -2.53
CA ALA A 60 16.23 -23.58 -3.44
C ALA A 60 15.75 -22.11 -3.48
N LEU A 61 15.89 -21.36 -2.38
CA LEU A 61 15.53 -19.93 -2.30
C LEU A 61 16.68 -18.98 -2.67
N ALA A 62 17.93 -19.45 -2.75
CA ALA A 62 19.08 -18.66 -3.14
C ALA A 62 18.90 -17.85 -4.45
N PRO A 63 18.26 -18.38 -5.52
CA PRO A 63 18.02 -17.60 -6.74
C PRO A 63 16.84 -16.62 -6.63
N TYR A 64 16.13 -16.57 -5.51
CA TYR A 64 14.97 -15.68 -5.35
C TYR A 64 15.32 -14.34 -4.72
N GLN A 65 14.65 -13.31 -5.22
CA GLN A 65 14.61 -11.99 -4.64
C GLN A 65 13.18 -11.66 -4.24
N VAL A 66 13.03 -10.85 -3.21
CA VAL A 66 11.74 -10.39 -2.70
C VAL A 66 11.64 -8.89 -2.95
N GLU A 67 10.74 -8.51 -3.82
CA GLU A 67 10.39 -7.11 -4.04
C GLU A 67 9.19 -6.73 -3.16
N VAL A 68 9.33 -5.67 -2.38
CA VAL A 68 8.26 -5.10 -1.56
C VAL A 68 7.88 -3.74 -2.14
N ARG A 69 6.58 -3.53 -2.32
CA ARG A 69 6.01 -2.26 -2.79
C ARG A 69 4.93 -1.77 -1.84
N TYR A 70 5.02 -0.52 -1.42
CA TYR A 70 4.02 0.13 -0.56
C TYR A 70 4.09 1.65 -0.77
N PRO A 71 3.02 2.42 -0.47
CA PRO A 71 3.11 3.88 -0.51
C PRO A 71 3.93 4.40 0.67
N GLU A 72 4.82 5.37 0.43
CA GLU A 72 5.51 6.06 1.53
C GLU A 72 4.54 6.91 2.36
N GLN A 73 3.47 7.37 1.72
CA GLN A 73 2.48 8.28 2.30
C GLN A 73 1.06 7.86 1.93
N SER A 74 0.19 7.84 2.94
CA SER A 74 -1.23 7.55 2.76
C SER A 74 -2.09 8.56 3.52
N TRP A 75 -3.34 8.72 3.11
CA TRP A 75 -4.29 9.56 3.80
C TRP A 75 -5.01 8.80 4.91
N GLN A 76 -5.33 9.48 6.01
CA GLN A 76 -6.12 8.90 7.10
C GLN A 76 -7.50 8.43 6.60
N GLY A 77 -7.84 7.16 6.89
CA GLY A 77 -9.08 6.51 6.43
C GLY A 77 -9.06 6.09 4.95
N GLU A 78 -7.93 6.25 4.25
CA GLU A 78 -7.73 5.74 2.90
C GLU A 78 -7.02 4.39 2.94
N THR A 79 -7.61 3.44 2.24
CA THR A 79 -7.05 2.11 2.09
C THR A 79 -5.89 2.14 1.10
N PHE A 80 -4.80 1.46 1.43
CA PHE A 80 -3.67 1.27 0.54
C PHE A 80 -3.24 -0.19 0.43
N LEU A 81 -2.36 -0.46 -0.52
CA LEU A 81 -1.86 -1.81 -0.80
C LEU A 81 -0.40 -1.94 -0.42
N ILE A 82 -0.09 -3.05 0.26
CA ILE A 82 1.28 -3.55 0.42
C ILE A 82 1.39 -4.81 -0.43
N GLN A 83 2.36 -4.85 -1.34
CA GLN A 83 2.57 -5.97 -2.25
C GLN A 83 3.97 -6.54 -2.07
N ILE A 84 4.06 -7.87 -2.08
CA ILE A 84 5.30 -8.63 -2.14
C ILE A 84 5.30 -9.43 -3.44
N ASN A 85 6.38 -9.35 -4.20
CA ASN A 85 6.62 -10.17 -5.38
C ASN A 85 7.87 -11.02 -5.15
N PHE A 86 7.77 -12.32 -5.40
CA PHE A 86 8.92 -13.21 -5.48
C PHE A 86 9.42 -13.19 -6.91
N LEU A 87 10.65 -12.73 -7.10
CA LEU A 87 11.35 -12.62 -8.38
C LEU A 87 12.38 -13.75 -8.46
N TYR A 88 12.45 -14.43 -9.59
CA TYR A 88 13.46 -15.45 -9.85
C TYR A 88 14.61 -14.85 -10.65
N ASP A 89 15.82 -14.99 -10.13
CA ASP A 89 17.05 -14.54 -10.78
C ASP A 89 17.71 -15.71 -11.51
N GLU A 90 17.43 -15.84 -12.81
CA GLU A 90 17.99 -16.88 -13.68
C GLU A 90 19.53 -16.82 -13.77
N SER A 91 20.16 -15.70 -13.41
CA SER A 91 21.62 -15.58 -13.42
C SER A 91 22.29 -16.21 -12.19
N ALA A 92 21.54 -16.51 -11.13
CA ALA A 92 22.02 -17.11 -9.89
C ALA A 92 22.07 -18.66 -9.93
N VAL A 93 21.79 -19.27 -11.08
CA VAL A 93 21.49 -20.72 -11.26
C VAL A 93 22.72 -21.65 -11.14
N ALA A 94 23.91 -21.14 -10.87
CA ALA A 94 25.13 -21.96 -10.81
C ALA A 94 25.13 -23.07 -9.73
N SER A 95 24.12 -23.16 -8.84
CA SER A 95 24.07 -24.18 -7.79
C SER A 95 22.67 -24.66 -7.38
N ALA A 96 21.61 -24.27 -8.09
CA ALA A 96 20.25 -24.70 -7.73
C ALA A 96 20.01 -26.14 -8.20
N SER A 97 20.05 -27.10 -7.27
CA SER A 97 19.65 -28.48 -7.53
C SER A 97 18.19 -28.51 -7.99
N GLU A 98 17.89 -29.25 -9.06
CA GLU A 98 16.52 -29.48 -9.60
C GLU A 98 15.64 -30.33 -8.65
N SER A 99 15.64 -30.02 -7.35
CA SER A 99 14.76 -30.66 -6.38
C SER A 99 13.45 -29.88 -6.32
N SER A 100 12.36 -30.49 -6.78
CA SER A 100 11.01 -29.95 -6.65
C SER A 100 10.56 -30.00 -5.19
N LEU A 101 11.07 -29.08 -4.38
CA LEU A 101 10.74 -29.00 -2.96
C LEU A 101 9.44 -28.20 -2.79
N ALA A 102 8.40 -28.86 -2.30
CA ALA A 102 7.16 -28.21 -1.94
C ALA A 102 7.35 -27.45 -0.62
N LEU A 103 7.38 -26.12 -0.70
CA LEU A 103 7.52 -25.22 0.45
C LEU A 103 6.20 -24.51 0.71
N ILE A 104 5.84 -24.35 1.99
CA ILE A 104 4.75 -23.46 2.37
C ILE A 104 5.39 -22.18 2.89
N LEU A 105 5.16 -21.08 2.18
CA LEU A 105 5.58 -19.77 2.61
C LEU A 105 4.52 -19.20 3.52
N ASN A 106 4.90 -18.90 4.75
CA ASN A 106 4.06 -18.24 5.73
C ASN A 106 4.47 -16.77 5.82
N THR A 107 3.64 -15.88 5.31
CA THR A 107 3.87 -14.44 5.40
C THR A 107 2.93 -13.80 6.40
N ALA A 108 3.45 -12.93 7.26
CA ALA A 108 2.66 -12.21 8.25
C ALA A 108 3.01 -10.73 8.23
N LEU A 109 1.98 -9.89 8.12
CA LEU A 109 2.05 -8.44 8.28
C LEU A 109 1.77 -8.10 9.73
N GLU A 110 2.80 -7.68 10.44
CA GLU A 110 2.72 -7.10 11.77
C GLU A 110 2.76 -5.59 11.65
N MET A 111 1.60 -4.95 11.78
CA MET A 111 1.47 -3.50 11.77
C MET A 111 0.26 -3.15 12.61
N ASP A 112 0.40 -2.19 13.51
CA ASP A 112 -0.64 -1.70 14.39
C ASP A 112 -0.62 -0.16 14.43
N PRO A 113 -1.77 0.52 14.56
CA PRO A 113 -3.14 0.01 14.61
C PRO A 113 -3.77 -0.02 13.21
N VAL A 114 -3.67 -1.14 12.49
CA VAL A 114 -4.27 -1.26 11.15
C VAL A 114 -5.21 -2.45 11.01
N THR A 115 -6.23 -2.27 10.18
CA THR A 115 -7.04 -3.37 9.68
C THR A 115 -6.47 -3.85 8.34
N ALA A 116 -6.06 -5.13 8.27
CA ALA A 116 -5.47 -5.74 7.08
C ALA A 116 -6.35 -6.87 6.52
N LYS A 117 -6.61 -6.86 5.21
CA LYS A 117 -7.30 -7.94 4.46
C LYS A 117 -6.32 -8.59 3.47
N PRO A 118 -6.43 -9.90 3.18
CA PRO A 118 -7.45 -10.86 3.64
C PRO A 118 -7.34 -11.26 5.13
N ALA A 119 -6.12 -11.26 5.67
CA ALA A 119 -5.82 -11.40 7.10
C ALA A 119 -4.40 -10.87 7.36
N LYS A 120 -4.02 -10.68 8.63
CA LYS A 120 -2.63 -10.34 9.01
C LYS A 120 -1.63 -11.44 8.59
N ARG A 121 -2.08 -12.68 8.41
CA ARG A 121 -1.24 -13.83 8.03
C ARG A 121 -1.79 -14.50 6.77
N ILE A 122 -0.91 -14.82 5.82
CA ILE A 122 -1.21 -15.48 4.56
C ILE A 122 -0.29 -16.70 4.41
N LEU A 123 -0.88 -17.86 4.14
CA LEU A 123 -0.13 -19.07 3.82
C LEU A 123 -0.18 -19.27 2.30
N LEU A 124 0.98 -19.23 1.66
CA LEU A 124 1.11 -19.43 0.22
C LEU A 124 1.86 -20.74 -0.02
N PRO A 125 1.18 -21.79 -0.52
CA PRO A 125 1.89 -22.96 -1.02
C PRO A 125 2.68 -22.54 -2.27
N MET A 126 4.00 -22.76 -2.25
CA MET A 126 4.89 -22.42 -3.35
C MET A 126 5.52 -23.69 -3.89
N GLN A 127 5.35 -23.91 -5.19
CA GLN A 127 6.12 -24.92 -5.93
C GLN A 127 7.21 -24.17 -6.67
N LEU A 128 8.45 -24.31 -6.24
CA LEU A 128 9.59 -23.75 -6.95
C LEU A 128 9.71 -24.49 -8.31
N PRO A 129 9.95 -23.78 -9.44
CA PRO A 129 10.45 -22.43 -9.51
C PRO A 129 9.41 -21.30 -9.71
N HIS A 130 8.12 -21.51 -9.44
CA HIS A 130 7.09 -20.53 -9.79
C HIS A 130 7.17 -19.20 -9.02
N LEU A 131 6.92 -18.10 -9.73
CA LEU A 131 6.77 -16.77 -9.15
C LEU A 131 5.45 -16.68 -8.39
N GLY A 132 5.45 -15.93 -7.29
CA GLY A 132 4.25 -15.64 -6.50
C GLY A 132 4.16 -14.17 -6.16
N SER A 133 2.95 -13.69 -5.93
CA SER A 133 2.71 -12.38 -5.34
C SER A 133 1.73 -12.47 -4.19
N ILE A 134 1.93 -11.62 -3.18
CA ILE A 134 1.08 -11.51 -2.01
C ILE A 134 0.72 -10.05 -1.84
N GLN A 135 -0.54 -9.78 -1.54
CA GLN A 135 -1.04 -8.42 -1.38
C GLN A 135 -1.89 -8.31 -0.13
N TRP A 136 -1.65 -7.26 0.65
CA TRP A 136 -2.51 -6.83 1.74
C TRP A 136 -3.18 -5.52 1.38
N GLU A 137 -4.47 -5.45 1.69
CA GLU A 137 -5.23 -4.21 1.73
C GLU A 137 -5.24 -3.71 3.17
N VAL A 138 -4.65 -2.52 3.40
CA VAL A 138 -4.44 -1.94 4.72
C VAL A 138 -5.25 -0.66 4.85
N THR A 139 -6.02 -0.54 5.93
CA THR A 139 -6.69 0.71 6.30
C THR A 139 -6.09 1.25 7.61
N PRO A 140 -5.51 2.47 7.59
CA PRO A 140 -4.95 3.11 8.77
C PRO A 140 -6.07 3.67 9.67
N GLU A 141 -6.02 3.37 10.97
CA GLU A 141 -7.02 3.87 11.93
C GLU A 141 -6.61 5.20 12.58
N ASP A 142 -5.30 5.43 12.77
CA ASP A 142 -4.77 6.59 13.47
C ASP A 142 -3.80 7.44 12.61
N HIS A 143 -3.54 8.67 13.07
CA HIS A 143 -2.82 9.74 12.37
C HIS A 143 -1.33 9.81 12.74
N SER A 144 -0.67 8.65 12.80
CA SER A 144 0.75 8.54 13.13
C SER A 144 1.56 7.90 12.00
N LEU A 145 2.89 7.96 12.16
CA LEU A 145 3.79 7.10 11.40
C LEU A 145 3.42 5.63 11.69
N LEU A 146 3.07 4.88 10.65
CA LEU A 146 2.83 3.45 10.74
C LEU A 146 4.13 2.72 10.47
N GLN A 147 4.64 2.05 11.49
CA GLN A 147 5.76 1.15 11.36
C GLN A 147 5.26 -0.28 11.40
N GLY A 148 5.63 -1.05 10.39
CA GLY A 148 5.25 -2.44 10.24
C GLY A 148 6.44 -3.31 9.89
N LYS A 149 6.26 -4.60 10.10
CA LYS A 149 7.20 -5.64 9.69
C LYS A 149 6.44 -6.71 8.94
N ILE A 150 7.00 -7.12 7.82
CA ILE A 150 6.55 -8.30 7.11
C ILE A 150 7.49 -9.43 7.48
N TRP A 151 6.95 -10.43 8.15
CA TRP A 151 7.63 -11.67 8.46
C TRP A 151 7.42 -12.66 7.33
N ILE A 152 8.50 -13.23 6.82
CA ILE A 152 8.47 -14.33 5.87
C ILE A 152 9.11 -15.53 6.57
N SER A 153 8.30 -16.56 6.77
CA SER A 153 8.71 -17.81 7.41
C SER A 153 8.49 -18.99 6.47
N LEU A 154 9.31 -20.02 6.59
CA LEU A 154 9.14 -21.27 5.87
C LEU A 154 8.54 -22.32 6.78
N MET A 155 7.67 -23.14 6.19
CA MET A 155 7.10 -24.31 6.83
C MET A 155 7.32 -25.51 5.91
N SER A 156 7.67 -26.65 6.51
CA SER A 156 7.71 -27.91 5.78
C SER A 156 6.29 -28.36 5.47
N ALA A 157 6.05 -28.90 4.27
CA ALA A 157 4.76 -29.49 3.94
C ALA A 157 4.46 -30.75 4.79
N GLN A 158 5.49 -31.38 5.35
CA GLN A 158 5.39 -32.61 6.15
C GLN A 158 5.24 -32.34 7.64
N ASP A 159 5.70 -31.17 8.12
CA ASP A 159 5.62 -30.76 9.51
C ASP A 159 5.15 -29.30 9.61
N ALA A 160 3.88 -29.14 9.93
CA ALA A 160 3.21 -27.84 10.01
C ALA A 160 3.41 -27.14 11.36
N GLU A 161 4.08 -27.76 12.34
CA GLU A 161 4.28 -27.16 13.66
C GLU A 161 5.55 -26.29 13.71
N THR A 162 6.56 -26.62 12.91
CA THR A 162 7.81 -25.87 12.87
C THR A 162 7.78 -24.80 11.77
N SER A 163 7.67 -23.53 12.16
CA SER A 163 7.86 -22.39 11.25
C SER A 163 9.19 -21.71 11.52
N ILE A 164 10.02 -21.57 10.48
CA ILE A 164 11.34 -20.95 10.60
C ILE A 164 11.29 -19.55 9.99
N PRO A 165 11.60 -18.49 10.75
CA PRO A 165 11.67 -17.13 10.20
C PRO A 165 12.90 -17.01 9.30
N VAL A 166 12.71 -16.54 8.08
CA VAL A 166 13.79 -16.42 7.08
C VAL A 166 14.12 -14.97 6.80
N LEU A 167 13.10 -14.12 6.70
CA LEU A 167 13.28 -12.73 6.32
C LEU A 167 12.28 -11.83 7.04
N VAL A 168 12.75 -10.66 7.46
CA VAL A 168 11.93 -9.61 8.08
C VAL A 168 12.12 -8.34 7.28
N LEU A 169 11.03 -7.83 6.71
CA LEU A 169 11.05 -6.67 5.82
C LEU A 169 10.39 -5.49 6.53
N PRO A 170 11.11 -4.38 6.75
CA PRO A 170 10.53 -3.19 7.36
C PRO A 170 9.60 -2.48 6.37
N VAL A 171 8.49 -1.96 6.88
CA VAL A 171 7.53 -1.13 6.15
C VAL A 171 7.24 0.11 6.97
N GLU A 172 7.37 1.28 6.37
CA GLU A 172 7.09 2.55 7.03
C GLU A 172 6.18 3.40 6.15
N VAL A 173 5.01 3.77 6.69
CA VAL A 173 4.02 4.58 5.96
C VAL A 173 3.66 5.79 6.80
N GLU A 174 3.86 6.98 6.24
CA GLU A 174 3.45 8.23 6.86
C GLU A 174 1.95 8.49 6.59
N VAL A 175 1.14 8.53 7.64
CA VAL A 175 -0.29 8.85 7.52
C VAL A 175 -0.50 10.35 7.65
N ARG A 176 -1.05 10.95 6.60
CA ARG A 176 -1.40 12.37 6.54
C ARG A 176 -2.86 12.58 6.89
N SER A 177 -3.13 13.64 7.64
CA SER A 177 -4.49 14.12 7.92
C SER A 177 -4.55 15.64 7.79
N ILE A 178 -5.74 16.14 7.46
CA ILE A 178 -6.00 17.59 7.45
C ILE A 178 -6.93 17.84 8.63
N LEU A 179 -6.44 18.58 9.63
CA LEU A 179 -7.17 18.86 10.88
C LEU A 179 -7.63 17.59 11.62
N GLY A 180 -6.91 16.47 11.50
CA GLY A 180 -7.25 15.21 12.18
C GLY A 180 -8.53 14.52 11.67
N LEU A 181 -9.06 14.96 10.53
CA LEU A 181 -10.23 14.34 9.90
C LEU A 181 -9.81 13.37 8.80
N GLU A 182 -10.60 12.32 8.63
CA GLU A 182 -10.48 11.41 7.48
C GLU A 182 -10.56 12.17 6.16
N ILE A 183 -9.77 11.73 5.19
CA ILE A 183 -9.71 12.38 3.87
C ILE A 183 -11.07 12.33 3.14
N ARG A 184 -11.89 11.32 3.44
CA ARG A 184 -13.25 11.18 2.90
C ARG A 184 -14.10 12.41 3.22
N VAL A 185 -14.04 12.89 4.47
CA VAL A 185 -14.79 14.09 4.92
C VAL A 185 -14.38 15.33 4.13
N TRP A 186 -13.08 15.48 3.88
CA TRP A 186 -12.55 16.58 3.06
C TRP A 186 -12.98 16.48 1.60
N ARG A 187 -12.83 15.30 0.99
CA ARG A 187 -13.28 15.06 -0.39
C ARG A 187 -14.76 15.40 -0.54
N TYR A 188 -15.63 14.96 0.39
CA TYR A 188 -17.04 15.35 0.39
C TYR A 188 -17.26 16.86 0.52
N SER A 189 -16.55 17.52 1.44
CA SER A 189 -16.65 18.96 1.66
C SER A 189 -16.28 19.75 0.40
N TRP A 190 -15.18 19.36 -0.26
CA TRP A 190 -14.76 19.97 -1.52
C TRP A 190 -15.75 19.69 -2.66
N THR A 191 -16.29 18.47 -2.76
CA THR A 191 -17.33 18.16 -3.76
C THR A 191 -18.58 19.02 -3.58
N VAL A 192 -19.08 19.15 -2.34
CA VAL A 192 -20.26 19.98 -2.05
C VAL A 192 -19.99 21.44 -2.37
N LEU A 193 -18.83 21.97 -1.95
CA LEU A 193 -18.44 23.35 -2.24
C LEU A 193 -18.32 23.61 -3.76
N GLY A 194 -17.74 22.67 -4.49
CA GLY A 194 -17.62 22.72 -5.96
C GLY A 194 -18.98 22.73 -6.64
N ILE A 195 -19.89 21.82 -6.27
CA ILE A 195 -21.24 21.75 -6.86
C ILE A 195 -22.02 23.04 -6.60
N VAL A 196 -21.99 23.56 -5.36
CA VAL A 196 -22.68 24.81 -5.00
C VAL A 196 -22.07 26.00 -5.75
N GLY A 197 -20.73 26.09 -5.82
CA GLY A 197 -20.02 27.14 -6.55
C GLY A 197 -20.40 27.14 -8.03
N LEU A 198 -20.39 25.96 -8.67
CA LEU A 198 -20.77 25.80 -10.07
C LEU A 198 -22.23 26.19 -10.32
N PHE A 199 -23.15 25.74 -9.44
CA PHE A 199 -24.56 26.07 -9.56
C PHE A 199 -24.81 27.59 -9.47
N LEU A 200 -24.19 28.27 -8.51
CA LEU A 200 -24.29 29.72 -8.37
C LEU A 200 -23.67 30.46 -9.57
N PHE A 201 -22.54 29.96 -10.07
CA PHE A 201 -21.88 30.51 -11.25
C PHE A 201 -22.79 30.45 -12.49
N VAL A 202 -23.34 29.26 -12.79
CA VAL A 202 -24.24 29.06 -13.93
C VAL A 202 -25.53 29.88 -13.79
N LYS A 203 -26.13 29.91 -12.59
CA LYS A 203 -27.35 30.71 -12.32
C LYS A 203 -27.12 32.21 -12.49
N ASN A 204 -25.94 32.71 -12.11
CA ASN A 204 -25.60 34.12 -12.27
C ASN A 204 -25.22 34.46 -13.72
N TRP A 205 -24.62 33.51 -14.45
CA TRP A 205 -24.34 33.64 -15.87
C TRP A 205 -25.62 33.82 -16.68
N THR A 206 -26.58 32.91 -16.54
CA THR A 206 -27.85 32.97 -17.30
C THR A 206 -28.63 34.26 -17.05
N ARG A 207 -28.63 34.78 -15.82
CA ARG A 207 -29.24 36.08 -15.45
C ARG A 207 -28.51 37.31 -15.97
N THR A 208 -27.30 37.17 -16.49
CA THR A 208 -26.52 38.30 -17.03
C THR A 208 -26.67 38.39 -18.56
N PHE A 209 -26.98 37.27 -19.22
CA PHE A 209 -27.13 37.16 -20.67
C PHE A 209 -28.60 37.12 -21.16
N HIS A 210 -29.56 37.03 -20.25
CA HIS A 210 -30.98 37.34 -20.47
C HIS A 210 -31.36 38.61 -19.73
#